data_AF-A0A6A3QKG6-F1
#
_entry.id   AF-A0A6A3QKG6-F1
#
_cell.length_a   1.000
_cell.length_b   1.000
_cell.length_c   1.000
_cell.angle_alpha   90.00
_cell.angle_beta   90.00
_cell.angle_gamma   90.00
#
_symmetry.space_group_name_H-M   'P 1'
#
loop_
_entity.id
_entity.type
_entity.pdbx_description
1 polymer ?
#
loop_
_entity_poly.entity_id
_entity_poly.type
_entity_poly.pdbx_seq_one_letter_code
_entity_poly.pdbx_strand_id
1 'polypeptide(L)'
;MARGADLFDEEDELDTGDLETDACVICMSGAYRPRLPDPPQVSIPAHAAPVPSVSQLAADARVLERENQALRAQYELVSVNNAGLAVHASVLHDHNLAFLRRAHEGYREGMIMLENTLLSRERAEQECVALQVRVASLRDRAGRVDAAEARLLALEDAAAEQYHALQDQFAAFQALVTDLTAQLAAAPPSASSASLAPLFAAQGERDDAHAERDDLRVERDDLRVQFATAQAALPPDRARLDAVVAERDLVKQAVGLAEQQRDDAFSERDRHRRTLVIVEQERDGAVDMRDQARRASVTLRRQRDATVAERDRACLASVILEQQQAATIEELRVARDSLSQSRTEVESAQRLNAPLQDDLRRVNALLVAHAEELCWGTTRIHELEGSVATASTLRVAAKSEMARAQTCSGATHSANLTLVQHALSGYIQVGHIAVWSPFILGSSPFGQKAGSFCQ
;
A
#
# COMPACT_ATOMS: atom_id res chain seq x y z
N MET A 1 -16.07 -7.81 -36.34
CA MET A 1 -16.01 -6.33 -36.33
C MET A 1 -16.48 -5.84 -34.96
N ALA A 2 -15.60 -5.08 -34.31
CA ALA A 2 -15.82 -4.14 -33.20
C ALA A 2 -16.64 -4.59 -31.96
N ARG A 3 -15.97 -5.23 -31.01
CA ARG A 3 -16.15 -5.02 -29.55
C ARG A 3 -14.82 -5.35 -28.86
N GLY A 4 -14.05 -4.32 -28.53
CA GLY A 4 -12.70 -4.45 -28.00
C GLY A 4 -12.06 -3.08 -27.85
N ALA A 5 -12.77 -2.16 -27.24
CA ALA A 5 -12.27 -0.86 -26.83
C ALA A 5 -13.10 -0.48 -25.60
N ASP A 6 -12.57 -0.79 -24.41
CA ASP A 6 -13.03 -0.32 -23.09
C ASP A 6 -12.09 -0.88 -22.00
N LEU A 7 -10.77 -0.89 -22.24
CA LEU A 7 -9.81 -1.44 -21.25
C LEU A 7 -8.50 -0.66 -21.16
N PHE A 8 -8.46 0.63 -21.53
CA PHE A 8 -7.33 1.50 -21.23
C PHE A 8 -7.86 2.92 -21.19
N ASP A 9 -8.23 3.41 -20.00
CA ASP A 9 -8.29 4.83 -19.63
C ASP A 9 -8.65 4.97 -18.14
N GLU A 10 -8.10 4.10 -17.29
CA GLU A 10 -7.70 4.59 -15.96
C GLU A 10 -6.23 4.93 -16.15
N GLU A 11 -5.98 6.17 -16.57
CA GLU A 11 -4.73 6.84 -16.23
C GLU A 11 -4.65 6.73 -14.71
N ASP A 12 -3.95 5.70 -14.21
CA ASP A 12 -3.35 5.73 -12.88
C ASP A 12 -2.45 6.96 -12.92
N GLU A 13 -3.06 8.07 -12.52
CA GLU A 13 -2.43 9.34 -12.22
C GLU A 13 -1.25 8.96 -11.35
N LEU A 14 -0.05 8.95 -11.97
CA LEU A 14 1.18 8.69 -11.25
C LEU A 14 1.11 9.58 -10.04
N ASP A 15 1.02 8.97 -8.85
CA ASP A 15 0.84 9.66 -7.59
C ASP A 15 2.02 10.61 -7.41
N THR A 16 1.86 11.80 -7.97
CA THR A 16 2.82 12.89 -7.94
C THR A 16 2.73 13.60 -6.59
N GLY A 17 1.85 13.14 -5.68
CA GLY A 17 1.84 13.52 -4.28
C GLY A 17 3.17 13.22 -3.58
N ASP A 18 3.93 12.24 -4.07
CA ASP A 18 5.31 11.97 -3.61
C ASP A 18 6.37 12.91 -4.24
N LEU A 19 6.02 13.66 -5.29
CA LEU A 19 6.90 14.64 -5.97
C LEU A 19 6.68 16.07 -5.47
N GLU A 20 5.53 16.36 -4.85
CA GLU A 20 5.36 17.58 -4.06
C GLU A 20 6.21 17.44 -2.81
N THR A 21 7.45 17.90 -2.93
CA THR A 21 8.38 18.12 -1.84
C THR A 21 7.63 18.71 -0.64
N ASP A 22 7.46 17.91 0.41
CA ASP A 22 7.51 18.42 1.78
C ASP A 22 8.80 19.26 1.84
N ALA A 23 8.60 20.56 1.72
CA ALA A 23 9.60 21.42 1.17
C ALA A 23 10.82 21.40 2.08
N CYS A 24 11.92 20.82 1.60
CA CYS A 24 13.14 20.77 2.36
C CYS A 24 13.53 22.20 2.72
N VAL A 25 13.52 22.50 4.02
CA VAL A 25 13.86 23.83 4.55
C VAL A 25 15.24 24.26 4.07
N ILE A 26 16.19 23.34 3.86
CA ILE A 26 17.52 23.67 3.31
C ILE A 26 17.47 24.02 1.81
N CYS A 27 16.66 23.30 1.00
CA CYS A 27 16.45 23.65 -0.42
C CYS A 27 15.75 25.00 -0.58
N MET A 28 14.80 25.32 0.31
CA MET A 28 14.09 26.61 0.29
C MET A 28 14.91 27.76 0.86
N SER A 29 15.69 27.53 1.93
CA SER A 29 16.37 28.61 2.65
C SER A 29 17.69 29.03 2.02
N GLY A 30 18.23 28.24 1.07
CA GLY A 30 19.52 28.47 0.45
C GLY A 30 20.67 28.17 1.40
N ALA A 31 21.71 27.50 0.90
CA ALA A 31 22.89 27.19 1.70
C ALA A 31 23.62 28.48 2.14
N TYR A 32 23.68 28.75 3.44
CA TYR A 32 24.49 29.84 3.98
C TYR A 32 25.97 29.54 3.74
N ARG A 33 26.64 30.34 2.91
CA ARG A 33 28.09 30.24 2.69
C ARG A 33 28.82 30.90 3.86
N PRO A 34 29.56 30.15 4.70
CA PRO A 34 30.30 30.75 5.81
C PRO A 34 31.38 31.69 5.27
N ARG A 35 31.52 32.88 5.85
CA ARG A 35 32.64 33.78 5.56
C ARG A 35 33.92 33.22 6.19
N LEU A 36 35.03 33.35 5.49
CA LEU A 36 36.35 33.08 6.07
C LEU A 36 36.59 34.05 7.23
N PRO A 37 37.21 33.60 8.33
CA PRO A 37 37.49 34.49 9.44
C PRO A 37 38.49 35.58 9.05
N ASP A 38 38.26 36.79 9.53
CA ASP A 38 39.19 37.90 9.37
C ASP A 38 40.50 37.60 10.13
N PRO A 39 41.66 38.10 9.64
CA PRO A 39 42.93 37.93 10.34
C PRO A 39 42.88 38.59 11.74
N PRO A 40 43.59 38.03 12.73
CA PRO A 40 43.54 38.49 14.11
C PRO A 40 43.97 39.96 14.22
N GLN A 41 43.22 40.75 15.00
CA GLN A 41 43.49 42.18 15.17
C GLN A 41 44.75 42.44 16.02
N VAL A 42 45.19 41.44 16.78
CA VAL A 42 46.40 41.48 17.60
C VAL A 42 47.55 40.81 16.83
N SER A 43 48.61 41.57 16.56
CA SER A 43 49.84 41.03 15.99
C SER A 43 50.70 40.40 17.10
N ILE A 44 51.02 39.11 16.97
CA ILE A 44 51.95 38.44 17.90
C ILE A 44 53.35 39.06 17.71
N PRO A 45 53.97 39.63 18.75
CA PRO A 45 55.29 40.22 18.63
C PRO A 45 56.33 39.18 18.19
N ALA A 46 57.20 39.55 17.26
CA ALA A 46 58.31 38.70 16.83
C ALA A 46 59.26 38.39 17.99
N HIS A 47 59.92 37.24 17.96
CA HIS A 47 60.99 36.93 18.91
C HIS A 47 62.05 38.05 18.88
N ALA A 48 62.28 38.68 20.04
CA ALA A 48 63.12 39.86 20.30
C ALA A 48 62.47 41.26 20.16
N ALA A 49 61.15 41.37 19.94
CA ALA A 49 60.46 42.65 20.04
C ALA A 49 60.38 43.15 21.51
N PRO A 50 60.33 44.49 21.75
CA PRO A 50 60.13 45.04 23.08
C PRO A 50 58.89 44.47 23.76
N VAL A 51 59.02 44.02 25.01
CA VAL A 51 57.92 43.41 25.75
C VAL A 51 56.83 44.47 26.00
N PRO A 52 55.58 44.25 25.53
CA PRO A 52 54.49 45.17 25.78
C PRO A 52 54.26 45.34 27.29
N SER A 53 53.73 46.48 27.72
CA SER A 53 53.38 46.68 29.12
C SER A 53 52.33 45.65 29.58
N VAL A 54 52.28 45.36 30.88
CA VAL A 54 51.30 44.43 31.47
C VAL A 54 49.86 44.82 31.13
N SER A 55 49.58 46.13 31.05
CA SER A 55 48.28 46.65 30.65
C SER A 55 47.96 46.41 29.17
N GLN A 56 48.95 46.50 28.28
CA GLN A 56 48.78 46.19 26.85
C GLN A 56 48.54 44.70 26.63
N LEU A 57 49.32 43.83 27.29
CA LEU A 57 49.13 42.38 27.27
C LEU A 57 47.73 41.98 27.77
N ALA A 58 47.23 42.62 28.84
CA ALA A 58 45.89 42.36 29.35
C ALA A 58 44.79 42.83 28.39
N ALA A 59 45.00 43.92 27.65
CA ALA A 59 44.07 44.39 26.62
C ALA A 59 44.06 43.45 25.41
N ASP A 60 45.24 43.05 24.92
CA ASP A 60 45.42 42.12 23.80
C ASP A 60 44.81 40.73 24.11
N ALA A 61 45.00 40.23 25.33
CA ALA A 61 44.40 38.98 25.79
C ALA A 61 42.86 39.01 25.74
N ARG A 62 42.24 40.13 26.13
CA ARG A 62 40.77 40.32 26.05
C ARG A 62 40.25 40.45 24.62
N VAL A 63 41.08 40.94 23.68
CA VAL A 63 40.72 40.98 22.25
C VAL A 63 40.78 39.57 21.68
N LEU A 64 41.88 38.84 21.91
CA LEU A 64 42.04 37.45 21.48
C LEU A 64 40.97 36.52 22.08
N GLU A 65 40.58 36.72 23.33
CA GLU A 65 39.51 35.94 23.96
C GLU A 65 38.16 36.14 23.25
N ARG A 66 37.81 37.39 22.90
CA ARG A 66 36.60 37.71 22.14
C ARG A 66 36.64 37.16 20.71
N GLU A 67 37.78 37.26 20.03
CA GLU A 67 37.98 36.67 18.71
C GLU A 67 37.86 35.14 18.75
N ASN A 68 38.44 34.48 19.76
CA ASN A 68 38.36 33.04 19.93
C ASN A 68 36.92 32.58 20.19
N GLN A 69 36.16 33.32 21.00
CA GLN A 69 34.73 33.05 21.22
C GLN A 69 33.92 33.20 19.92
N ALA A 70 34.18 34.24 19.13
CA ALA A 70 33.51 34.44 17.84
C ALA A 70 33.83 33.32 16.83
N LEU A 71 35.09 32.88 16.75
CA LEU A 71 35.52 31.77 15.91
C LEU A 71 34.88 30.45 16.32
N ARG A 72 34.76 30.18 17.64
CA ARG A 72 34.07 28.99 18.15
C ARG A 72 32.59 28.99 17.77
N ALA A 73 31.90 30.11 17.96
CA ALA A 73 30.50 30.24 17.57
C ALA A 73 30.30 30.05 16.04
N GLN A 74 31.23 30.56 15.22
CA GLN A 74 31.21 30.32 13.77
C GLN A 74 31.47 28.85 13.43
N TYR A 75 32.44 28.20 14.08
CA TYR A 75 32.73 26.78 13.87
C TYR A 75 31.52 25.90 14.24
N GLU A 76 30.87 26.17 15.37
CA GLU A 76 29.66 25.47 15.79
C GLU A 76 28.54 25.61 14.75
N LEU A 77 28.30 26.82 14.23
CA LEU A 77 27.32 27.05 13.18
C LEU A 77 27.65 26.27 11.89
N VAL A 78 28.91 26.28 11.45
CA VAL A 78 29.36 25.54 10.27
C VAL A 78 29.22 24.03 10.49
N SER A 79 29.55 23.54 11.68
CA SER A 79 29.42 22.13 12.04
C SER A 79 27.96 21.67 12.00
N VAL A 80 27.04 22.43 12.58
CA VAL A 80 25.60 22.15 12.54
C VAL A 80 25.06 22.21 11.10
N ASN A 81 25.46 23.22 10.31
CA ASN A 81 25.06 23.32 8.92
C ASN A 81 25.56 22.13 8.08
N ASN A 82 26.82 21.71 8.26
CA ASN A 82 27.37 20.56 7.56
C ASN A 82 26.68 19.25 7.97
N ALA A 83 26.35 19.08 9.25
CA ALA A 83 25.57 17.93 9.72
C ALA A 83 24.16 17.92 9.11
N GLY A 84 23.49 19.08 9.06
CA GLY A 84 22.18 19.23 8.41
C GLY A 84 22.23 18.91 6.92
N LEU A 85 23.26 19.38 6.20
CA LEU A 85 23.48 19.07 4.79
C LEU A 85 23.75 17.58 4.56
N ALA A 86 24.52 16.92 5.43
CA ALA A 86 24.79 15.49 5.33
C ALA A 86 23.52 14.65 5.53
N VAL A 87 22.70 14.99 6.53
CA VAL A 87 21.40 14.34 6.74
C VAL A 87 20.49 14.57 5.54
N HIS A 88 20.42 15.80 5.03
CA HIS A 88 19.62 16.11 3.86
C HIS A 88 20.06 15.33 2.60
N ALA A 89 21.38 15.25 2.35
CA ALA A 89 21.93 14.47 1.25
C ALA A 89 21.59 12.97 1.38
N SER A 90 21.59 12.43 2.61
CA SER A 90 21.17 11.05 2.86
C SER A 90 19.70 10.82 2.53
N VAL A 91 18.81 11.72 2.98
CA VAL A 91 17.38 11.63 2.69
C VAL A 91 17.11 11.70 1.18
N LEU A 92 17.76 12.63 0.47
CA LEU A 92 17.65 12.72 -0.99
C LEU A 92 18.18 11.45 -1.68
N HIS A 93 19.26 10.87 -1.16
CA HIS A 93 19.81 9.63 -1.69
C HIS A 93 18.83 8.46 -1.54
N ASP A 94 18.25 8.29 -0.36
CA ASP A 94 17.28 7.23 -0.09
C ASP A 94 16.01 7.40 -0.95
N HIS A 95 15.57 8.64 -1.13
CA HIS A 95 14.42 8.96 -1.97
C HIS A 95 14.70 8.65 -3.46
N ASN A 96 15.88 9.02 -3.98
CA ASN A 96 16.29 8.67 -5.34
C ASN A 96 16.40 7.15 -5.53
N LEU A 97 16.89 6.42 -4.52
CA LEU A 97 16.92 4.95 -4.55
C LEU A 97 15.50 4.36 -4.59
N ALA A 98 14.56 4.90 -3.80
CA ALA A 98 13.17 4.44 -3.81
C ALA A 98 12.51 4.67 -5.17
N PHE A 99 12.74 5.82 -5.81
CA PHE A 99 12.26 6.09 -7.16
C PHE A 99 12.82 5.12 -8.20
N LEU A 100 14.12 4.87 -8.17
CA LEU A 100 14.74 3.93 -9.10
C LEU A 100 14.20 2.51 -8.92
N ARG A 101 13.95 2.07 -7.68
CA ARG A 101 13.33 0.76 -7.41
C ARG A 101 11.92 0.67 -7.99
N ARG A 102 11.07 1.66 -7.71
CA ARG A 102 9.70 1.72 -8.24
C ARG A 102 9.70 1.73 -9.78
N ALA A 103 10.57 2.50 -10.41
CA ALA A 103 10.70 2.54 -11.86
C ALA A 103 11.14 1.17 -12.44
N HIS A 104 12.08 0.49 -11.79
CA HIS A 104 12.52 -0.85 -12.20
C HIS A 104 11.43 -1.91 -12.02
N GLU A 105 10.68 -1.85 -10.93
CA GLU A 105 9.54 -2.73 -10.67
C GLU A 105 8.46 -2.54 -11.73
N GLY A 106 8.04 -1.29 -11.99
CA GLY A 106 7.07 -0.97 -13.04
C GLY A 106 7.54 -1.42 -14.43
N TYR A 107 8.81 -1.22 -14.78
CA TYR A 107 9.37 -1.73 -16.03
C TYR A 107 9.30 -3.26 -16.12
N ARG A 108 9.63 -3.96 -15.04
CA ARG A 108 9.60 -5.43 -15.00
C ARG A 108 8.17 -5.97 -15.12
N GLU A 109 7.22 -5.35 -14.43
CA GLU A 109 5.79 -5.70 -14.53
C GLU A 109 5.27 -5.47 -15.96
N GLY A 110 5.61 -4.33 -16.57
CA GLY A 110 5.29 -4.04 -17.97
C GLY A 110 5.86 -5.08 -18.93
N MET A 111 7.10 -5.52 -18.74
CA MET A 111 7.71 -6.56 -19.56
C MET A 111 7.00 -7.92 -19.42
N ILE A 112 6.62 -8.32 -18.19
CA ILE A 112 5.87 -9.55 -17.95
C ILE A 112 4.49 -9.49 -18.60
N MET A 113 3.80 -8.34 -18.51
CA MET A 113 2.51 -8.14 -19.15
C MET A 113 2.62 -8.26 -20.69
N LEU A 114 3.65 -7.63 -21.28
CA LEU A 114 3.90 -7.69 -22.71
C LEU A 114 4.18 -9.13 -23.17
N GLU A 115 5.03 -9.87 -22.47
CA GLU A 115 5.35 -11.27 -22.78
C GLU A 115 4.09 -12.14 -22.72
N ASN A 116 3.27 -12.00 -21.67
CA ASN A 116 2.00 -12.72 -21.54
C ASN A 116 1.03 -12.39 -22.69
N THR A 117 0.99 -11.13 -23.11
CA THR A 117 0.13 -10.67 -24.20
C THR A 117 0.58 -11.26 -25.54
N LEU A 118 1.89 -11.28 -25.80
CA LEU A 118 2.47 -11.89 -26.99
C LEU A 118 2.21 -13.40 -27.02
N LEU A 119 2.40 -14.11 -25.91
CA LEU A 119 2.09 -15.53 -25.81
C LEU A 119 0.60 -15.83 -26.01
N SER A 120 -0.28 -14.99 -25.46
CA SER A 120 -1.73 -15.13 -25.69
C SER A 120 -2.10 -14.92 -27.15
N ARG A 121 -1.46 -13.94 -27.81
CA ARG A 121 -1.65 -13.68 -29.23
C ARG A 121 -1.18 -14.86 -30.09
N GLU A 122 0.00 -15.41 -29.81
CA GLU A 122 0.54 -16.55 -30.55
C GLU A 122 -0.39 -17.77 -30.45
N ARG A 123 -0.92 -18.06 -29.25
CA ARG A 123 -1.91 -19.13 -29.05
C ARG A 123 -3.17 -18.90 -29.88
N ALA A 124 -3.70 -17.68 -29.88
CA ALA A 124 -4.89 -17.33 -30.67
C ALA A 124 -4.61 -17.47 -32.18
N GLU A 125 -3.43 -17.09 -32.66
CA GLU A 125 -3.03 -17.27 -34.06
C GLU A 125 -2.93 -18.76 -34.43
N GLN A 126 -2.36 -19.60 -33.56
CA GLN A 126 -2.32 -21.06 -33.74
C GLN A 126 -3.73 -21.68 -33.79
N GLU A 127 -4.62 -21.27 -32.89
CA GLU A 127 -6.03 -21.70 -32.89
C GLU A 127 -6.76 -21.28 -34.17
N CYS A 128 -6.52 -20.05 -34.65
CA CYS A 128 -7.07 -19.58 -35.92
C CYS A 128 -6.62 -20.46 -37.09
N VAL A 129 -5.34 -20.82 -37.16
CA VAL A 129 -4.82 -21.72 -38.21
C VAL A 129 -5.47 -23.10 -38.10
N ALA A 130 -5.57 -23.67 -36.90
CA ALA A 130 -6.22 -24.96 -36.68
C ALA A 130 -7.70 -24.95 -37.10
N LEU A 131 -8.43 -23.87 -36.77
CA LEU A 131 -9.81 -23.68 -37.21
C LEU A 131 -9.93 -23.55 -38.71
N GLN A 132 -9.02 -22.83 -39.38
CA GLN A 132 -9.01 -22.73 -40.84
C GLN A 132 -8.85 -24.09 -41.51
N VAL A 133 -7.91 -24.93 -41.02
CA VAL A 133 -7.70 -26.30 -41.52
C VAL A 133 -8.97 -27.13 -41.32
N ARG A 134 -9.60 -27.05 -40.15
CA ARG A 134 -10.82 -27.80 -39.84
C ARG A 134 -11.99 -27.36 -40.72
N VAL A 135 -12.15 -26.05 -40.95
CA VAL A 135 -13.17 -25.52 -41.86
C VAL A 135 -12.92 -25.97 -43.30
N ALA A 136 -11.67 -25.99 -43.77
CA ALA A 136 -11.32 -26.50 -45.09
C ALA A 136 -11.70 -27.98 -45.25
N SER A 137 -11.39 -28.81 -44.24
CA SER A 137 -11.77 -30.22 -44.22
C SER A 137 -13.29 -30.44 -44.24
N LEU A 138 -14.04 -29.63 -43.49
CA LEU A 138 -15.51 -29.68 -43.50
C LEU A 138 -16.09 -29.29 -44.87
N ARG A 139 -15.51 -28.28 -45.53
CA ARG A 139 -15.91 -27.88 -46.89
C ARG A 139 -15.64 -28.97 -47.92
N ASP A 140 -14.49 -29.63 -47.85
CA ASP A 140 -14.17 -30.78 -48.71
C ASP A 140 -15.18 -31.93 -48.50
N ARG A 141 -15.51 -32.23 -47.23
CA ARG A 141 -16.52 -33.24 -46.91
C ARG A 141 -17.90 -32.87 -47.44
N ALA A 142 -18.32 -31.61 -47.29
CA ALA A 142 -19.58 -31.12 -47.83
C ALA A 142 -19.62 -31.27 -49.36
N GLY A 143 -18.56 -30.85 -50.07
CA GLY A 143 -18.47 -31.00 -51.52
C GLY A 143 -18.53 -32.46 -51.99
N ARG A 144 -17.98 -33.41 -51.21
CA ARG A 144 -18.14 -34.85 -51.50
C ARG A 144 -19.57 -35.34 -51.30
N VAL A 145 -20.29 -34.83 -50.31
CA VAL A 145 -21.69 -35.16 -50.07
C VAL A 145 -22.55 -34.61 -51.22
N ASP A 146 -22.37 -33.34 -51.59
CA ASP A 146 -23.08 -32.71 -52.72
C ASP A 146 -22.84 -33.49 -54.03
N ALA A 147 -21.60 -33.92 -54.27
CA ALA A 147 -21.27 -34.73 -55.45
C ALA A 147 -21.90 -36.14 -55.41
N ALA A 148 -22.04 -36.74 -54.23
CA ALA A 148 -22.72 -38.03 -54.07
C ALA A 148 -24.24 -37.89 -54.26
N GLU A 149 -24.83 -36.82 -53.74
CA GLU A 149 -26.24 -36.49 -53.92
C GLU A 149 -26.57 -36.26 -55.40
N ALA A 150 -25.75 -35.48 -56.11
CA ALA A 150 -25.91 -35.28 -57.55
C ALA A 150 -25.83 -36.59 -58.35
N ARG A 151 -24.98 -37.54 -57.94
CA ARG A 151 -24.90 -38.88 -58.57
C ARG A 151 -26.15 -39.71 -58.29
N LEU A 152 -26.67 -39.66 -57.07
CA LEU A 152 -27.90 -40.38 -56.71
C LEU A 152 -29.08 -39.86 -57.54
N LEU A 153 -29.25 -38.54 -57.63
CA LEU A 153 -30.30 -37.94 -58.47
C LEU A 153 -30.17 -38.37 -59.94
N ALA A 154 -28.95 -38.34 -60.50
CA ALA A 154 -28.73 -38.79 -61.88
C ALA A 154 -29.03 -40.29 -62.09
N LEU A 155 -28.76 -41.13 -61.08
CA LEU A 155 -29.13 -42.55 -61.12
C LEU A 155 -30.65 -42.75 -61.01
N GLU A 156 -31.33 -41.95 -60.19
CA GLU A 156 -32.79 -41.96 -60.08
C GLU A 156 -33.45 -41.57 -61.41
N ASP A 157 -32.97 -40.51 -62.06
CA ASP A 157 -33.44 -40.07 -63.38
C ASP A 157 -33.22 -41.18 -64.43
N ALA A 158 -32.02 -41.77 -64.48
CA ALA A 158 -31.71 -42.86 -65.42
C ALA A 158 -32.56 -44.12 -65.14
N ALA A 159 -32.84 -44.44 -63.87
CA ALA A 159 -33.71 -45.55 -63.50
C ALA A 159 -35.17 -45.27 -63.90
N ALA A 160 -35.64 -44.04 -63.74
CA ALA A 160 -36.97 -43.63 -64.18
C ALA A 160 -37.11 -43.76 -65.70
N GLU A 161 -36.11 -43.32 -66.48
CA GLU A 161 -36.07 -43.51 -67.94
C GLU A 161 -36.11 -45.00 -68.34
N GLN A 162 -35.30 -45.84 -67.70
CA GLN A 162 -35.28 -47.28 -67.95
C GLN A 162 -36.62 -47.95 -67.61
N TYR A 163 -37.23 -47.54 -66.50
CA TYR A 163 -38.54 -48.03 -66.09
C TYR A 163 -39.62 -47.68 -67.11
N HIS A 164 -39.65 -46.44 -67.61
CA HIS A 164 -40.58 -46.03 -68.67
C HIS A 164 -40.35 -46.81 -69.98
N ALA A 165 -39.09 -47.00 -70.39
CA ALA A 165 -38.78 -47.81 -71.57
C ALA A 165 -39.26 -49.27 -71.44
N LEU A 166 -39.10 -49.87 -70.26
CA LEU A 166 -39.61 -51.22 -69.98
C LEU A 166 -41.15 -51.27 -69.99
N GLN A 167 -41.81 -50.24 -69.46
CA GLN A 167 -43.27 -50.13 -69.54
C GLN A 167 -43.76 -50.06 -70.99
N ASP A 168 -43.10 -49.27 -71.83
CA ASP A 168 -43.43 -49.17 -73.26
C ASP A 168 -43.23 -50.51 -73.99
N GLN A 169 -42.13 -51.22 -73.71
CA GLN A 169 -41.90 -52.56 -74.25
C GLN A 169 -42.96 -53.56 -73.81
N PHE A 170 -43.34 -53.53 -72.53
CA PHE A 170 -44.38 -54.41 -72.01
C PHE A 170 -45.73 -54.12 -72.67
N ALA A 171 -46.09 -52.84 -72.84
CA ALA A 171 -47.30 -52.45 -73.57
C ALA A 171 -47.27 -52.92 -75.04
N ALA A 172 -46.12 -52.82 -75.71
CA ALA A 172 -45.94 -53.33 -77.06
C ALA A 172 -46.07 -54.86 -77.15
N PHE A 173 -45.49 -55.61 -76.21
CA PHE A 173 -45.66 -57.06 -76.13
C PHE A 173 -47.11 -57.46 -75.86
N GLN A 174 -47.81 -56.75 -74.95
CA GLN A 174 -49.23 -56.99 -74.72
C GLN A 174 -50.04 -56.77 -75.99
N ALA A 175 -49.78 -55.69 -76.74
CA ALA A 175 -50.42 -55.42 -78.02
C ALA A 175 -50.18 -56.56 -79.04
N LEU A 176 -48.94 -57.06 -79.12
CA LEU A 176 -48.59 -58.18 -79.99
C LEU A 176 -49.27 -59.49 -79.58
N VAL A 177 -49.37 -59.78 -78.28
CA VAL A 177 -50.11 -60.94 -77.76
C VAL A 177 -51.59 -60.82 -78.09
N THR A 178 -52.20 -59.64 -77.92
CA THR A 178 -53.60 -59.43 -78.31
C THR A 178 -53.83 -59.61 -79.80
N ASP A 179 -52.92 -59.13 -80.65
CA ASP A 179 -53.00 -59.30 -82.10
C ASP A 179 -52.85 -60.76 -82.51
N LEU A 180 -51.85 -61.48 -81.97
CA LEU A 180 -51.66 -62.91 -82.23
C LEU A 180 -52.85 -63.75 -81.73
N THR A 181 -53.43 -63.38 -80.59
CA THR A 181 -54.65 -64.03 -80.05
C THR A 181 -55.84 -63.78 -80.97
N ALA A 182 -55.99 -62.58 -81.53
CA ALA A 182 -57.02 -62.26 -82.51
C ALA A 182 -56.81 -63.02 -83.83
N GLN A 183 -55.56 -63.16 -84.29
CA GLN A 183 -55.20 -63.96 -85.46
C GLN A 183 -55.51 -65.45 -85.25
N LEU A 184 -55.20 -66.01 -84.08
CA LEU A 184 -55.54 -67.39 -83.71
C LEU A 184 -57.06 -67.60 -83.61
N ALA A 185 -57.82 -66.61 -83.12
CA ALA A 185 -59.27 -66.65 -83.09
C ALA A 185 -59.92 -66.52 -84.49
N ALA A 186 -59.22 -65.90 -85.45
CA ALA A 186 -59.65 -65.73 -86.84
C ALA A 186 -59.20 -66.85 -87.79
N ALA A 187 -58.31 -67.75 -87.36
CA ALA A 187 -57.85 -68.88 -88.15
C ALA A 187 -58.97 -69.96 -88.27
N PRO A 188 -59.27 -70.47 -89.49
CA PRO A 188 -60.22 -71.57 -89.65
C PRO A 188 -59.66 -72.86 -89.02
N PRO A 189 -60.50 -73.74 -88.45
CA PRO A 189 -60.03 -74.95 -87.79
C PRO A 189 -59.39 -75.90 -88.80
N SER A 190 -58.06 -75.98 -88.80
CA SER A 190 -57.31 -77.02 -89.52
C SER A 190 -57.36 -78.31 -88.71
N ALA A 191 -58.13 -79.27 -89.26
CA ALA A 191 -58.26 -80.62 -88.77
C ALA A 191 -56.93 -81.38 -88.87
N SER A 192 -56.34 -81.72 -87.72
CA SER A 192 -55.43 -82.87 -87.57
C SER A 192 -55.31 -83.26 -86.09
N SER A 193 -56.43 -83.72 -85.52
CA SER A 193 -56.41 -84.72 -84.45
C SER A 193 -56.44 -86.09 -85.10
N ALA A 194 -55.26 -86.62 -85.46
CA ALA A 194 -55.13 -88.00 -85.90
C ALA A 194 -55.24 -88.93 -84.69
N SER A 195 -56.47 -89.38 -84.45
CA SER A 195 -56.83 -90.55 -83.65
C SER A 195 -56.21 -91.82 -84.26
N LEU A 196 -55.49 -92.61 -83.45
CA LEU A 196 -55.11 -93.97 -83.79
C LEU A 196 -55.37 -94.93 -82.61
N ALA A 197 -56.47 -95.67 -82.73
CA ALA A 197 -56.77 -96.94 -82.06
C ALA A 197 -57.81 -97.68 -82.93
N PRO A 198 -57.96 -99.02 -82.94
CA PRO A 198 -57.11 -100.15 -82.50
C PRO A 198 -57.14 -101.33 -83.53
N LEU A 199 -56.72 -102.56 -83.12
CA LEU A 199 -57.00 -103.94 -83.64
C LEU A 199 -55.67 -104.77 -83.63
N PHE A 200 -55.52 -106.01 -83.14
CA PHE A 200 -56.35 -107.22 -83.12
C PHE A 200 -56.03 -108.16 -81.93
N ALA A 201 -56.92 -109.13 -81.71
CA ALA A 201 -56.91 -110.15 -80.68
C ALA A 201 -56.13 -111.44 -81.04
N ALA A 202 -55.73 -112.14 -79.97
CA ALA A 202 -55.43 -113.57 -79.79
C ALA A 202 -54.23 -114.18 -80.54
N GLN A 203 -53.29 -114.78 -79.80
CA GLN A 203 -53.05 -116.25 -79.76
C GLN A 203 -51.78 -116.60 -78.94
N GLY A 204 -51.89 -117.62 -78.07
CA GLY A 204 -50.81 -118.61 -77.89
C GLY A 204 -49.95 -118.51 -76.62
N GLU A 205 -50.41 -119.21 -75.58
CA GLU A 205 -49.57 -119.76 -74.51
C GLU A 205 -48.36 -120.51 -75.08
N ARG A 206 -47.16 -120.23 -74.54
CA ARG A 206 -46.04 -121.17 -74.26
C ARG A 206 -44.80 -120.38 -73.80
N ASP A 207 -44.24 -120.81 -72.66
CA ASP A 207 -42.82 -120.72 -72.26
C ASP A 207 -42.51 -120.01 -70.92
N ASP A 208 -43.11 -120.53 -69.84
CA ASP A 208 -42.89 -120.19 -68.41
C ASP A 208 -41.51 -120.60 -67.83
N ALA A 209 -40.46 -120.68 -68.66
CA ALA A 209 -39.07 -120.83 -68.20
C ALA A 209 -38.08 -119.90 -68.92
N HIS A 210 -38.56 -119.13 -69.91
CA HIS A 210 -37.83 -118.04 -70.57
C HIS A 210 -38.27 -116.65 -70.08
N ALA A 211 -39.51 -116.49 -69.62
CA ALA A 211 -40.02 -115.24 -69.05
C ALA A 211 -39.24 -114.79 -67.80
N GLU A 212 -38.98 -115.65 -66.81
CA GLU A 212 -38.14 -115.27 -65.65
C GLU A 212 -36.70 -114.92 -66.05
N ARG A 213 -36.15 -115.54 -67.09
CA ARG A 213 -34.79 -115.25 -67.57
C ARG A 213 -34.73 -113.94 -68.36
N ASP A 214 -35.77 -113.59 -69.09
CA ASP A 214 -35.89 -112.33 -69.82
C ASP A 214 -36.32 -111.19 -68.90
N ASP A 215 -37.15 -111.44 -67.87
CA ASP A 215 -37.46 -110.48 -66.80
C ASP A 215 -36.22 -110.16 -65.98
N LEU A 216 -35.42 -111.17 -65.58
CA LEU A 216 -34.12 -110.97 -64.94
C LEU A 216 -33.10 -110.30 -65.87
N ARG A 217 -33.24 -110.45 -67.19
CA ARG A 217 -32.38 -109.81 -68.20
C ARG A 217 -32.76 -108.35 -68.41
N VAL A 218 -34.05 -108.04 -68.42
CA VAL A 218 -34.61 -106.69 -68.43
C VAL A 218 -34.24 -105.99 -67.13
N GLU A 219 -34.38 -106.64 -65.97
CA GLU A 219 -34.00 -106.10 -64.65
C GLU A 219 -32.48 -105.86 -64.56
N ARG A 220 -31.66 -106.76 -65.11
CA ARG A 220 -30.20 -106.55 -65.22
C ARG A 220 -29.84 -105.42 -66.17
N ASP A 221 -30.53 -105.31 -67.31
CA ASP A 221 -30.25 -104.27 -68.29
C ASP A 221 -30.75 -102.90 -67.78
N ASP A 222 -31.85 -102.85 -67.03
CA ASP A 222 -32.31 -101.69 -66.25
C ASP A 222 -31.31 -101.32 -65.14
N LEU A 223 -30.80 -102.28 -64.37
CA LEU A 223 -29.74 -102.04 -63.39
C LEU A 223 -28.45 -101.53 -64.05
N ARG A 224 -28.12 -102.00 -65.25
CA ARG A 224 -26.98 -101.49 -66.04
C ARG A 224 -27.22 -100.07 -66.51
N VAL A 225 -28.43 -99.75 -66.96
CA VAL A 225 -28.82 -98.38 -67.34
C VAL A 225 -28.74 -97.47 -66.11
N GLN A 226 -29.33 -97.88 -64.98
CA GLN A 226 -29.27 -97.14 -63.71
C GLN A 226 -27.82 -96.94 -63.23
N PHE A 227 -26.97 -97.97 -63.34
CA PHE A 227 -25.55 -97.86 -63.01
C PHE A 227 -24.82 -96.90 -63.95
N ALA A 228 -25.06 -96.98 -65.26
CA ALA A 228 -24.48 -96.05 -66.23
C ALA A 228 -24.97 -94.60 -66.01
N THR A 229 -26.25 -94.40 -65.65
CA THR A 229 -26.82 -93.10 -65.31
C THR A 229 -26.20 -92.54 -64.02
N ALA A 230 -26.05 -93.35 -62.98
CA ALA A 230 -25.35 -92.96 -61.76
C ALA A 230 -23.87 -92.64 -62.01
N GLN A 231 -23.23 -93.42 -62.89
CA GLN A 231 -21.84 -93.22 -63.29
C GLN A 231 -21.65 -91.94 -64.12
N ALA A 232 -22.64 -91.56 -64.93
CA ALA A 232 -22.66 -90.29 -65.67
C ALA A 232 -23.02 -89.08 -64.79
N ALA A 233 -23.74 -89.27 -63.68
CA ALA A 233 -24.08 -88.22 -62.70
C ALA A 233 -22.95 -87.94 -61.68
N LEU A 234 -22.04 -88.88 -61.46
CA LEU A 234 -20.90 -88.73 -60.55
C LEU A 234 -19.97 -87.53 -60.86
N PRO A 235 -19.57 -87.26 -62.11
CA PRO A 235 -18.73 -86.10 -62.45
C PRO A 235 -19.35 -84.73 -62.11
N PRO A 236 -20.61 -84.41 -62.49
CA PRO A 236 -21.23 -83.14 -62.12
C PRO A 236 -21.49 -83.02 -60.61
N ASP A 237 -21.81 -84.12 -59.91
CA ASP A 237 -21.94 -84.10 -58.45
C ASP A 237 -20.60 -83.86 -57.76
N ARG A 238 -19.51 -84.41 -58.30
CA ARG A 238 -18.16 -84.13 -57.82
C ARG A 238 -17.75 -82.67 -58.03
N ALA A 239 -18.05 -82.11 -59.20
CA ALA A 239 -17.80 -80.69 -59.48
C ALA A 239 -18.60 -79.77 -58.54
N ARG A 240 -19.84 -80.12 -58.20
CA ARG A 240 -20.66 -79.40 -57.20
C ARG A 240 -20.03 -79.47 -55.81
N LEU A 241 -19.56 -80.65 -55.38
CA LEU A 241 -18.89 -80.81 -54.10
C LEU A 241 -17.61 -79.97 -54.02
N ASP A 242 -16.80 -79.99 -55.08
CA ASP A 242 -15.56 -79.21 -55.17
C ASP A 242 -15.84 -77.69 -55.11
N ALA A 243 -16.92 -77.22 -55.75
CA ALA A 243 -17.36 -75.83 -55.67
C ALA A 243 -17.79 -75.43 -54.25
N VAL A 244 -18.58 -76.27 -53.56
CA VAL A 244 -18.99 -76.03 -52.16
C VAL A 244 -17.77 -76.02 -51.22
N VAL A 245 -16.78 -76.88 -51.47
CA VAL A 245 -15.51 -76.90 -50.72
C VAL A 245 -14.73 -75.61 -50.94
N ALA A 246 -14.64 -75.12 -52.19
CA ALA A 246 -13.99 -73.86 -52.50
C ALA A 246 -14.69 -72.66 -51.84
N GLU A 247 -16.03 -72.60 -51.88
CA GLU A 247 -16.81 -71.58 -51.17
C GLU A 247 -16.57 -71.62 -49.66
N ARG A 248 -16.59 -72.81 -49.06
CA ARG A 248 -16.28 -72.99 -47.63
C ARG A 248 -14.89 -72.45 -47.29
N ASP A 249 -13.90 -72.73 -48.13
CA ASP A 249 -12.52 -72.31 -47.87
C ASP A 249 -12.33 -70.79 -48.04
N LEU A 250 -13.05 -70.17 -48.99
CA LEU A 250 -13.15 -68.71 -49.11
C LEU A 250 -13.81 -68.09 -47.87
N VAL A 251 -14.91 -68.67 -47.38
CA VAL A 251 -15.58 -68.22 -46.15
C VAL A 251 -14.65 -68.35 -44.95
N LYS A 252 -13.90 -69.45 -44.82
CA LYS A 252 -12.90 -69.62 -43.75
C LYS A 252 -11.81 -68.54 -43.80
N GLN A 253 -11.30 -68.21 -44.99
CA GLN A 253 -10.32 -67.14 -45.14
C GLN A 253 -10.91 -65.77 -44.75
N ALA A 254 -12.14 -65.48 -45.18
CA ALA A 254 -12.83 -64.24 -44.80
C ALA A 254 -13.06 -64.13 -43.29
N VAL A 255 -13.46 -65.22 -42.63
CA VAL A 255 -13.59 -65.28 -41.17
C VAL A 255 -12.25 -65.05 -40.48
N GLY A 256 -11.17 -65.69 -40.94
CA GLY A 256 -9.84 -65.48 -40.38
C GLY A 256 -9.35 -64.03 -40.48
N LEU A 257 -9.61 -63.37 -41.62
CA LEU A 257 -9.31 -61.94 -41.79
C LEU A 257 -10.15 -61.06 -40.87
N ALA A 258 -11.44 -61.36 -40.71
CA ALA A 258 -12.32 -60.63 -39.81
C ALA A 258 -11.92 -60.79 -38.33
N GLU A 259 -11.49 -61.99 -37.93
CA GLU A 259 -10.95 -62.26 -36.58
C GLU A 259 -9.67 -61.47 -36.34
N GLN A 260 -8.75 -61.47 -37.32
CA GLN A 260 -7.52 -60.68 -37.22
C GLN A 260 -7.80 -59.19 -37.09
N GLN A 261 -8.69 -58.63 -37.92
CA GLN A 261 -9.09 -57.22 -37.82
C GLN A 261 -9.70 -56.87 -36.46
N ARG A 262 -10.52 -57.78 -35.91
CA ARG A 262 -11.12 -57.60 -34.59
C ARG A 262 -10.05 -57.58 -33.49
N ASP A 263 -9.08 -58.49 -33.56
CA ASP A 263 -8.02 -58.62 -32.56
C ASP A 263 -7.04 -57.43 -32.62
N ASP A 264 -6.77 -56.92 -33.82
CA ASP A 264 -6.01 -55.69 -34.03
C ASP A 264 -6.74 -54.47 -33.42
N ALA A 265 -8.05 -54.34 -33.68
CA ALA A 265 -8.87 -53.28 -33.10
C ALA A 265 -8.94 -53.36 -31.57
N PHE A 266 -9.00 -54.56 -31.00
CA PHE A 266 -8.93 -54.75 -29.55
C PHE A 266 -7.57 -54.34 -28.97
N SER A 267 -6.48 -54.68 -29.67
CA SER A 267 -5.13 -54.30 -29.28
C SER A 267 -4.94 -52.78 -29.33
N GLU A 268 -5.48 -52.11 -30.34
CA GLU A 268 -5.48 -50.66 -30.47
C GLU A 268 -6.30 -49.99 -29.36
N ARG A 269 -7.51 -50.51 -29.08
CA ARG A 269 -8.34 -50.04 -27.96
C ARG A 269 -7.61 -50.20 -26.62
N ASP A 270 -6.91 -51.29 -26.41
CA ASP A 270 -6.15 -51.50 -25.17
C ASP A 270 -4.96 -50.54 -25.06
N ARG A 271 -4.25 -50.25 -26.17
CA ARG A 271 -3.24 -49.19 -26.19
C ARG A 271 -3.84 -47.83 -25.82
N HIS A 272 -4.96 -47.45 -26.42
CA HIS A 272 -5.63 -46.19 -26.10
C HIS A 272 -6.09 -46.13 -24.64
N ARG A 273 -6.60 -47.24 -24.10
CA ARG A 273 -6.96 -47.32 -22.68
C ARG A 273 -5.77 -47.05 -21.77
N ARG A 274 -4.60 -47.61 -22.07
CA ARG A 274 -3.38 -47.35 -21.30
C ARG A 274 -2.93 -45.89 -21.42
N THR A 275 -2.99 -45.30 -22.61
CA THR A 275 -2.67 -43.87 -22.80
C THR A 275 -3.62 -42.97 -22.01
N LEU A 276 -4.91 -43.27 -21.99
CA LEU A 276 -5.89 -42.50 -21.23
C LEU A 276 -5.58 -42.50 -19.73
N VAL A 277 -5.19 -43.64 -19.15
CA VAL A 277 -4.80 -43.72 -17.73
C VAL A 277 -3.60 -42.82 -17.43
N ILE A 278 -2.61 -42.75 -18.32
CA ILE A 278 -1.44 -41.87 -18.17
C ILE A 278 -1.88 -40.41 -18.19
N VAL A 279 -2.72 -40.03 -19.15
CA VAL A 279 -3.25 -38.66 -19.26
C VAL A 279 -4.09 -38.27 -18.04
N GLU A 280 -4.92 -39.18 -17.53
CA GLU A 280 -5.68 -38.96 -16.29
C GLU A 280 -4.74 -38.74 -15.11
N GLN A 281 -3.68 -39.53 -14.98
CA GLN A 281 -2.69 -39.39 -13.92
C GLN A 281 -1.93 -38.05 -14.01
N GLU A 282 -1.53 -37.63 -15.21
CA GLU A 282 -0.91 -36.32 -15.44
C GLU A 282 -1.87 -35.17 -15.10
N ARG A 283 -3.13 -35.29 -15.49
CA ARG A 283 -4.17 -34.29 -15.18
C ARG A 283 -4.39 -34.18 -13.68
N ASP A 284 -4.49 -35.30 -12.99
CA ASP A 284 -4.72 -35.32 -11.54
C ASP A 284 -3.50 -34.71 -10.81
N GLY A 285 -2.27 -35.03 -11.25
CA GLY A 285 -1.06 -34.37 -10.75
C GLY A 285 -1.04 -32.85 -11.00
N ALA A 286 -1.50 -32.40 -12.17
CA ALA A 286 -1.62 -30.97 -12.47
C ALA A 286 -2.69 -30.28 -11.59
N VAL A 287 -3.79 -30.96 -11.27
CA VAL A 287 -4.82 -30.46 -10.35
C VAL A 287 -4.26 -30.32 -8.93
N ASP A 288 -3.51 -31.31 -8.44
CA ASP A 288 -2.87 -31.26 -7.12
C ASP A 288 -1.88 -30.10 -7.00
N MET A 289 -1.06 -29.89 -8.04
CA MET A 289 -0.11 -28.77 -8.12
C MET A 289 -0.83 -27.42 -8.11
N ARG A 290 -1.93 -27.29 -8.87
CA ARG A 290 -2.75 -26.07 -8.88
C ARG A 290 -3.36 -25.79 -7.51
N ASP A 291 -3.86 -26.81 -6.83
CA ASP A 291 -4.46 -26.66 -5.51
C ASP A 291 -3.40 -26.32 -4.45
N GLN A 292 -2.19 -26.86 -4.57
CA GLN A 292 -1.06 -26.44 -3.75
C GLN A 292 -0.68 -24.97 -3.97
N ALA A 293 -0.58 -24.54 -5.23
CA ALA A 293 -0.31 -23.13 -5.57
C ALA A 293 -1.41 -22.21 -5.01
N ARG A 294 -2.68 -22.64 -5.08
CA ARG A 294 -3.82 -21.90 -4.51
C ARG A 294 -3.70 -21.75 -2.99
N ARG A 295 -3.35 -22.84 -2.29
CA ARG A 295 -3.11 -22.81 -0.83
C ARG A 295 -1.96 -21.88 -0.45
N ALA A 296 -0.87 -21.89 -1.21
CA ALA A 296 0.26 -20.98 -1.00
C ALA A 296 -0.15 -19.52 -1.22
N SER A 297 -0.88 -19.22 -2.29
CA SER A 297 -1.39 -17.87 -2.59
C SER A 297 -2.29 -17.34 -1.48
N VAL A 298 -3.21 -18.15 -0.95
CA VAL A 298 -4.07 -17.77 0.19
C VAL A 298 -3.23 -17.45 1.44
N THR A 299 -2.18 -18.22 1.69
CA THR A 299 -1.28 -18.00 2.83
C THR A 299 -0.52 -16.68 2.69
N LEU A 300 0.04 -16.39 1.50
CA LEU A 300 0.71 -15.13 1.22
C LEU A 300 -0.24 -13.93 1.34
N ARG A 301 -1.47 -14.05 0.83
CA ARG A 301 -2.48 -12.99 0.97
C ARG A 301 -2.77 -12.69 2.44
N ARG A 302 -2.96 -13.72 3.27
CA ARG A 302 -3.14 -13.55 4.73
C ARG A 302 -1.95 -12.87 5.40
N GLN A 303 -0.73 -13.25 5.02
CA GLN A 303 0.48 -12.61 5.55
C GLN A 303 0.54 -11.12 5.17
N ARG A 304 0.30 -10.80 3.90
CA ARG A 304 0.23 -9.42 3.43
C ARG A 304 -0.83 -8.62 4.20
N ASP A 305 -2.04 -9.15 4.32
CA ASP A 305 -3.14 -8.46 5.00
C ASP A 305 -2.81 -8.23 6.50
N ALA A 306 -2.11 -9.17 7.15
CA ALA A 306 -1.59 -8.99 8.51
C ALA A 306 -0.53 -7.88 8.59
N THR A 307 0.43 -7.85 7.66
CA THR A 307 1.45 -6.80 7.62
C THR A 307 0.87 -5.42 7.35
N VAL A 308 -0.16 -5.33 6.50
CA VAL A 308 -0.89 -4.07 6.25
C VAL A 308 -1.62 -3.63 7.52
N ALA A 309 -2.30 -4.54 8.21
CA ALA A 309 -2.96 -4.20 9.47
C ALA A 309 -1.98 -3.73 10.56
N GLU A 310 -0.77 -4.30 10.63
CA GLU A 310 0.28 -3.82 11.54
C GLU A 310 0.79 -2.44 11.15
N ARG A 311 1.04 -2.20 9.86
CA ARG A 311 1.41 -0.88 9.34
C ARG A 311 0.36 0.16 9.67
N ASP A 312 -0.92 -0.14 9.42
CA ASP A 312 -2.02 0.80 9.65
C ASP A 312 -2.16 1.13 11.15
N ARG A 313 -1.95 0.15 12.04
CA ARG A 313 -1.87 0.39 13.50
C ARG A 313 -0.67 1.28 13.86
N ALA A 314 0.49 1.06 13.25
CA ALA A 314 1.67 1.90 13.48
C ALA A 314 1.43 3.34 13.01
N CYS A 315 0.83 3.53 11.83
CA CYS A 315 0.43 4.86 11.35
C CYS A 315 -0.52 5.56 12.32
N LEU A 316 -1.55 4.87 12.82
CA LEU A 316 -2.45 5.44 13.81
C LEU A 316 -1.72 5.82 15.11
N ALA A 317 -0.79 4.98 15.58
CA ALA A 317 0.01 5.29 16.76
C ALA A 317 0.92 6.51 16.55
N SER A 318 1.53 6.65 15.36
CA SER A 318 2.33 7.83 15.00
C SER A 318 1.48 9.11 15.00
N VAL A 319 0.30 9.08 14.39
CA VAL A 319 -0.63 10.24 14.38
C VAL A 319 -1.02 10.64 15.80
N ILE A 320 -1.28 9.68 16.69
CA ILE A 320 -1.57 9.97 18.10
C ILE A 320 -0.36 10.61 18.79
N LEU A 321 0.85 10.10 18.54
CA LEU A 321 2.08 10.65 19.11
C LEU A 321 2.33 12.09 18.63
N GLU A 322 2.13 12.36 17.34
CA GLU A 322 2.26 13.70 16.76
C GLU A 322 1.26 14.68 17.38
N GLN A 323 0.01 14.26 17.59
CA GLN A 323 -1.00 15.06 18.28
C GLN A 323 -0.60 15.36 19.73
N GLN A 324 -0.06 14.38 20.46
CA GLN A 324 0.45 14.58 21.83
C GLN A 324 1.65 15.53 21.87
N GLN A 325 2.57 15.41 20.91
CA GLN A 325 3.71 16.31 20.79
C GLN A 325 3.26 17.73 20.47
N ALA A 326 2.32 17.91 19.53
CA ALA A 326 1.77 19.22 19.20
C ALA A 326 1.08 19.87 20.41
N ALA A 327 0.28 19.10 21.17
CA ALA A 327 -0.34 19.58 22.40
C ALA A 327 0.72 20.00 23.44
N THR A 328 1.76 19.19 23.64
CA THR A 328 2.85 19.50 24.58
C THR A 328 3.63 20.76 24.15
N ILE A 329 3.89 20.92 22.85
CA ILE A 329 4.56 22.11 22.31
C ILE A 329 3.71 23.36 22.58
N GLU A 330 2.40 23.27 22.41
CA GLU A 330 1.49 24.40 22.67
C GLU A 330 1.41 24.73 24.16
N GLU A 331 1.33 23.73 25.05
CA GLU A 331 1.40 23.93 26.50
C GLU A 331 2.70 24.63 26.92
N LEU A 332 3.84 24.21 26.36
CA LEU A 332 5.14 24.85 26.62
C LEU A 332 5.20 26.28 26.08
N ARG A 333 4.54 26.55 24.95
CA ARG A 333 4.43 27.91 24.40
C ARG A 333 3.64 28.82 25.34
N VAL A 334 2.46 28.38 25.77
CA VAL A 334 1.60 29.13 26.72
C VAL A 334 2.32 29.37 28.04
N ALA A 335 3.02 28.36 28.58
CA ALA A 335 3.81 28.49 29.79
C ALA A 335 4.95 29.51 29.64
N ARG A 336 5.66 29.49 28.51
CA ARG A 336 6.72 30.45 28.18
C ARG A 336 6.17 31.88 28.14
N ASP A 337 5.06 32.10 27.46
CA ASP A 337 4.46 33.42 27.31
C ASP A 337 3.99 33.95 28.66
N SER A 338 3.39 33.10 29.49
CA SER A 338 2.99 33.43 30.87
C SER A 338 4.19 33.82 31.74
N LEU A 339 5.31 33.10 31.62
CA LEU A 339 6.53 33.36 32.37
C LEU A 339 7.20 34.66 31.90
N SER A 340 7.19 34.92 30.59
CA SER A 340 7.62 36.20 30.02
C SER A 340 6.80 37.36 30.56
N GLN A 341 5.47 37.21 30.60
CA GLN A 341 4.58 38.22 31.19
C GLN A 341 4.90 38.46 32.67
N SER A 342 4.96 37.39 33.48
CA SER A 342 5.28 37.50 34.91
C SER A 342 6.64 38.17 35.15
N ARG A 343 7.64 37.88 34.32
CA ARG A 343 8.94 38.57 34.36
C ARG A 343 8.79 40.07 34.11
N THR A 344 8.04 40.48 33.09
CA THR A 344 7.81 41.91 32.82
C THR A 344 7.05 42.61 33.95
N GLU A 345 6.09 41.92 34.59
CA GLU A 345 5.37 42.42 35.76
C GLU A 345 6.32 42.61 36.95
N VAL A 346 7.18 41.64 37.24
CA VAL A 346 8.20 41.73 38.30
C VAL A 346 9.18 42.87 38.01
N GLU A 347 9.68 42.99 36.79
CA GLU A 347 10.57 44.08 36.38
C GLU A 347 9.87 45.45 36.53
N SER A 348 8.58 45.54 36.20
CA SER A 348 7.79 46.77 36.40
C SER A 348 7.61 47.11 37.88
N ALA A 349 7.32 46.13 38.72
CA ALA A 349 7.18 46.30 40.17
C ALA A 349 8.51 46.73 40.81
N GLN A 350 9.63 46.16 40.35
CA GLN A 350 10.97 46.57 40.77
C GLN A 350 11.26 48.03 40.40
N ARG A 351 10.92 48.46 39.18
CA ARG A 351 11.09 49.86 38.75
C ARG A 351 10.27 50.82 39.61
N LEU A 352 9.03 50.47 39.96
CA LEU A 352 8.16 51.29 40.82
C LEU A 352 8.63 51.32 42.28
N ASN A 353 9.26 50.25 42.77
CA ASN A 353 9.76 50.16 44.15
C ASN A 353 11.14 50.83 44.34
N ALA A 354 11.92 51.02 43.27
CA ALA A 354 13.22 51.68 43.32
C ALA A 354 13.21 53.05 44.02
N PRO A 355 12.33 54.02 43.68
CA PRO A 355 12.29 55.32 44.35
C PRO A 355 11.90 55.20 45.83
N LEU A 356 10.98 54.29 46.18
CA LEU A 356 10.59 54.05 47.57
C LEU A 356 11.77 53.49 48.39
N GLN A 357 12.56 52.57 47.82
CA GLN A 357 13.77 52.07 48.48
C GLN A 357 14.83 53.18 48.64
N ASP A 358 14.99 54.05 47.65
CA ASP A 358 15.92 55.17 47.74
C ASP A 358 15.47 56.20 48.78
N ASP A 359 14.17 56.48 48.88
CA ASP A 359 13.59 57.33 49.92
C ASP A 359 13.78 56.70 51.31
N LEU A 360 13.54 55.40 51.47
CA LEU A 360 13.81 54.68 52.72
C LEU A 360 15.30 54.75 53.11
N ARG A 361 16.22 54.58 52.15
CA ARG A 361 17.66 54.75 52.40
C ARG A 361 17.99 56.17 52.84
N ARG A 362 17.41 57.18 52.20
CA ARG A 362 17.57 58.60 52.55
C ARG A 362 17.04 58.91 53.95
N VAL A 363 15.83 58.47 54.27
CA VAL A 363 15.22 58.66 55.60
C VAL A 363 16.07 57.97 56.67
N ASN A 364 16.52 56.74 56.43
CA ASN A 364 17.42 56.06 57.37
C ASN A 364 18.73 56.82 57.58
N ALA A 365 19.34 57.35 56.52
CA ALA A 365 20.55 58.17 56.64
C ALA A 365 20.30 59.45 57.45
N LEU A 366 19.16 60.11 57.26
CA LEU A 366 18.77 61.29 58.04
C LEU A 366 18.52 60.95 59.51
N LEU A 367 17.85 59.83 59.80
CA LEU A 367 17.62 59.37 61.17
C LEU A 367 18.94 59.06 61.88
N VAL A 368 19.89 58.41 61.19
CA VAL A 368 21.24 58.17 61.72
C VAL A 368 21.96 59.49 61.99
N ALA A 369 21.96 60.43 61.04
CA ALA A 369 22.59 61.74 61.22
C ALA A 369 21.98 62.54 62.39
N HIS A 370 20.64 62.53 62.54
CA HIS A 370 19.96 63.20 63.65
C HIS A 370 20.27 62.52 65.00
N ALA A 371 20.40 61.19 65.03
CA ALA A 371 20.81 60.47 66.22
C ALA A 371 22.26 60.83 66.62
N GLU A 372 23.17 60.94 65.65
CA GLU A 372 24.55 61.40 65.87
C GLU A 372 24.60 62.85 66.38
N GLU A 373 23.81 63.75 65.81
CA GLU A 373 23.72 65.15 66.24
C GLU A 373 23.15 65.29 67.66
N LEU A 374 22.11 64.50 68.00
CA LEU A 374 21.62 64.41 69.37
C LEU A 374 22.67 63.90 70.34
N CYS A 375 23.44 62.86 69.97
CA CYS A 375 24.53 62.36 70.80
C CYS A 375 25.61 63.42 71.01
N TRP A 376 25.98 64.14 69.96
CA TRP A 376 26.94 65.23 70.03
C TRP A 376 26.44 66.40 70.90
N GLY A 377 25.19 66.84 70.71
CA GLY A 377 24.55 67.87 71.52
C GLY A 377 24.43 67.48 72.99
N THR A 378 24.08 66.23 73.28
CA THR A 378 24.03 65.70 74.66
C THR A 378 25.41 65.73 75.30
N THR A 379 26.45 65.34 74.54
CA THR A 379 27.85 65.41 75.00
C THR A 379 28.26 66.85 75.31
N ARG A 380 27.94 67.80 74.42
CA ARG A 380 28.21 69.24 74.56
C ARG A 380 27.51 69.84 75.78
N ILE A 381 26.26 69.47 76.04
CA ILE A 381 25.51 69.91 77.23
C ILE A 381 26.22 69.40 78.49
N HIS A 382 26.62 68.12 78.53
CA HIS A 382 27.33 67.55 79.67
C HIS A 382 28.67 68.25 79.95
N GLU A 383 29.42 68.62 78.90
CA GLU A 383 30.65 69.42 79.02
C GLU A 383 30.37 70.83 79.58
N LEU A 384 29.31 71.49 79.10
CA LEU A 384 28.91 72.82 79.59
C LEU A 384 28.40 72.76 81.04
N GLU A 385 27.62 71.75 81.40
CA GLU A 385 27.18 71.50 82.78
C GLU A 385 28.38 71.26 83.69
N GLY A 386 29.35 70.45 83.26
CA GLY A 386 30.62 70.27 83.97
C GLY A 386 31.39 71.59 84.12
N SER A 387 31.43 72.42 83.08
CA SER A 387 32.06 73.74 83.10
C SER A 387 31.35 74.72 84.05
N VAL A 388 30.01 74.74 84.06
CA VAL A 388 29.19 75.58 84.95
C VAL A 388 29.30 75.11 86.40
N ALA A 389 29.33 73.80 86.65
CA ALA A 389 29.57 73.25 87.98
C ALA A 389 30.96 73.65 88.50
N THR A 390 31.97 73.60 87.63
CA THR A 390 33.34 74.07 87.94
C THR A 390 33.38 75.57 88.20
N ALA A 391 32.72 76.38 87.38
CA ALA A 391 32.64 77.83 87.58
C ALA A 391 31.86 78.20 88.87
N SER A 392 30.81 77.44 89.19
CA SER A 392 29.99 77.65 90.40
C SER A 392 30.77 77.29 91.66
N THR A 393 31.53 76.19 91.65
CA THR A 393 32.43 75.81 92.75
C THR A 393 33.53 76.85 92.95
N LEU A 394 34.18 77.32 91.87
CA LEU A 394 35.14 78.43 91.92
C LEU A 394 34.53 79.72 92.47
N ARG A 395 33.28 80.04 92.11
CA ARG A 395 32.57 81.23 92.61
C ARG A 395 32.22 81.11 94.09
N VAL A 396 31.82 79.93 94.56
CA VAL A 396 31.59 79.65 95.99
C VAL A 396 32.91 79.74 96.76
N ALA A 397 33.99 79.18 96.22
CA ALA A 397 35.34 79.31 96.79
C ALA A 397 35.74 80.80 96.90
N ALA A 398 35.62 81.57 95.82
CA ALA A 398 35.92 83.00 95.81
C ALA A 398 35.01 83.79 96.77
N LYS A 399 33.71 83.48 96.87
CA LYS A 399 32.80 84.08 97.86
C LYS A 399 33.19 83.72 99.30
N SER A 400 33.64 82.50 99.55
CA SER A 400 34.14 82.08 100.86
C SER A 400 35.46 82.77 101.23
N GLU A 401 36.32 83.03 100.25
CA GLU A 401 37.53 83.84 100.41
C GLU A 401 37.20 85.33 100.65
N MET A 402 36.21 85.88 99.94
CA MET A 402 35.71 87.24 100.19
C MET A 402 35.04 87.38 101.56
N ALA A 403 34.30 86.36 102.02
CA ALA A 403 33.75 86.32 103.36
C ALA A 403 34.86 86.25 104.43
N ARG A 404 35.96 85.53 104.16
CA ARG A 404 37.19 85.56 104.97
C ARG A 404 37.86 86.94 104.96
N ALA A 405 37.85 87.65 103.82
CA ALA A 405 38.42 88.99 103.70
C ALA A 405 37.56 90.06 104.41
N GLN A 406 36.22 89.93 104.40
CA GLN A 406 35.30 90.86 105.08
C GLN A 406 35.29 90.72 106.61
N THR A 407 35.71 89.57 107.16
CA THR A 407 35.95 89.44 108.61
C THR A 407 37.26 90.10 109.10
N CYS A 408 38.10 90.64 108.22
CA CYS A 408 39.41 91.20 108.58
C CYS A 408 39.58 92.72 108.42
N SER A 409 38.54 93.51 108.11
CA SER A 409 38.70 94.97 108.09
C SER A 409 37.37 95.73 108.25
N GLY A 410 37.03 96.06 109.51
CA GLY A 410 36.06 97.09 109.84
C GLY A 410 36.71 98.46 110.07
N ALA A 411 35.90 99.51 109.94
CA ALA A 411 36.16 100.96 110.09
C ALA A 411 36.68 101.67 108.82
N THR A 412 36.06 102.72 108.25
CA THR A 412 35.11 103.71 108.78
C THR A 412 34.51 104.56 107.64
N HIS A 413 33.19 104.81 107.70
CA HIS A 413 32.47 106.10 107.53
C HIS A 413 32.65 106.90 106.22
N SER A 414 31.67 107.63 105.64
CA SER A 414 30.39 108.15 106.12
C SER A 414 29.70 108.90 104.96
N ALA A 415 28.37 108.77 104.84
CA ALA A 415 27.35 109.77 104.42
C ALA A 415 27.46 110.44 103.02
N ASN A 416 26.44 110.92 102.33
CA ASN A 416 24.96 110.83 102.31
C ASN A 416 24.56 111.63 101.05
N LEU A 417 23.58 111.21 100.26
CA LEU A 417 22.37 112.00 99.87
C LEU A 417 21.66 111.43 98.63
N THR A 418 20.43 110.99 98.89
CA THR A 418 19.22 110.99 98.05
C THR A 418 19.00 112.29 97.27
N LEU A 419 18.39 112.22 96.06
CA LEU A 419 17.01 112.68 95.73
C LEU A 419 16.78 112.92 94.20
N VAL A 420 15.57 112.57 93.71
CA VAL A 420 14.79 113.09 92.54
C VAL A 420 15.25 112.69 91.11
N GLN A 421 14.55 111.84 90.34
CA GLN A 421 13.20 111.88 89.71
C GLN A 421 13.15 112.47 88.28
N HIS A 422 12.53 111.65 87.40
CA HIS A 422 11.69 111.94 86.22
C HIS A 422 12.18 112.77 85.02
N ALA A 423 12.27 112.08 83.86
CA ALA A 423 11.43 112.32 82.66
C ALA A 423 11.77 111.21 81.62
N LEU A 424 10.93 110.17 81.48
CA LEU A 424 9.86 110.02 80.49
C LEU A 424 10.29 109.96 79.00
N SER A 425 9.95 108.78 78.43
CA SER A 425 9.32 108.59 77.12
C SER A 425 10.21 108.05 75.98
N GLY A 426 9.83 106.89 75.45
CA GLY A 426 10.33 106.43 74.15
C GLY A 426 10.22 104.94 73.79
N TYR A 427 9.03 104.35 73.87
CA TYR A 427 8.51 103.25 73.04
C TYR A 427 9.18 101.85 73.02
N ILE A 428 8.45 100.89 73.61
CA ILE A 428 8.53 99.43 73.38
C ILE A 428 7.41 99.05 72.42
N GLN A 429 7.69 98.21 71.42
CA GLN A 429 6.69 97.47 70.65
C GLN A 429 7.02 95.97 70.73
N VAL A 430 6.35 95.27 71.65
CA VAL A 430 6.35 93.81 71.78
C VAL A 430 5.03 93.32 71.18
N GLY A 431 5.12 92.59 70.07
CA GLY A 431 3.99 91.87 69.48
C GLY A 431 3.75 90.56 70.22
N HIS A 432 2.63 90.48 70.94
CA HIS A 432 2.04 89.23 71.40
C HIS A 432 1.33 88.54 70.22
N ILE A 433 1.65 87.26 69.96
CA ILE A 433 0.78 86.35 69.21
C ILE A 433 0.07 85.45 70.23
N ALA A 434 -1.26 85.50 70.18
CA ALA A 434 -2.17 84.79 71.05
C ALA A 434 -2.18 83.27 70.77
N VAL A 435 -2.09 82.50 71.85
CA VAL A 435 -2.40 81.07 71.91
C VAL A 435 -3.90 80.91 72.09
N TRP A 436 -4.62 80.40 71.09
CA TRP A 436 -5.96 79.81 71.27
C TRP A 436 -6.08 78.55 70.40
N SER A 437 -6.09 77.38 71.06
CA SER A 437 -6.73 76.16 70.55
C SER A 437 -8.26 76.29 70.66
N PRO A 438 -9.01 75.42 69.97
CA PRO A 438 -9.78 74.45 70.74
C PRO A 438 -9.76 73.03 70.13
N PHE A 439 -9.53 72.05 71.00
CA PHE A 439 -10.08 70.71 70.88
C PHE A 439 -11.54 70.75 71.40
N ILE A 440 -12.45 69.96 70.80
CA ILE A 440 -13.25 68.97 71.55
C ILE A 440 -14.17 68.11 70.63
N LEU A 441 -14.09 66.79 70.90
CA LEU A 441 -15.06 65.68 70.80
C LEU A 441 -15.57 65.13 69.45
N GLY A 442 -15.17 63.88 69.21
CA GLY A 442 -15.90 62.84 68.48
C GLY A 442 -15.37 61.45 68.86
N SER A 443 -15.98 60.83 69.87
CA SER A 443 -15.74 59.46 70.39
C SER A 443 -16.04 58.39 69.31
N SER A 444 -15.08 57.50 68.97
CA SER A 444 -14.87 56.10 69.46
C SER A 444 -15.83 55.03 68.88
N PRO A 445 -15.50 53.71 68.85
CA PRO A 445 -14.39 53.01 69.53
C PRO A 445 -13.61 51.90 68.73
N PHE A 446 -12.48 51.46 69.34
CA PHE A 446 -11.89 50.09 69.44
C PHE A 446 -12.34 49.00 68.43
N GLY A 447 -11.51 48.17 67.80
CA GLY A 447 -10.16 47.68 68.10
C GLY A 447 -10.20 46.16 68.39
N GLN A 448 -9.57 45.29 67.56
CA GLN A 448 -8.84 44.08 68.02
C GLN A 448 -8.22 43.24 66.87
N LYS A 449 -7.08 42.64 67.23
CA LYS A 449 -6.26 41.62 66.56
C LYS A 449 -7.02 40.35 66.13
N ALA A 450 -6.59 39.76 65.02
CA ALA A 450 -6.16 38.36 64.83
C ALA A 450 -5.63 38.25 63.38
N GLY A 451 -4.55 37.57 63.03
CA GLY A 451 -4.13 36.25 63.49
C GLY A 451 -4.60 35.19 62.51
N SER A 452 -3.69 34.74 61.65
CA SER A 452 -3.65 33.48 60.87
C SER A 452 -4.63 32.37 61.27
N PHE A 453 -5.28 31.71 60.29
CA PHE A 453 -5.10 30.27 59.99
C PHE A 453 -5.90 29.80 58.75
N CYS A 454 -5.40 28.72 58.14
CA CYS A 454 -5.88 27.95 57.00
C CYS A 454 -7.38 27.56 57.00
N GLN A 455 -7.97 27.50 55.80
CA GLN A 455 -8.33 26.23 55.15
C GLN A 455 -8.25 26.36 53.63
#